data_AF-A0A645BHZ6-F1
#
_entry.id   AF-A0A645BHZ6-F1
#
_cell.length_a   1.000
_cell.length_b   1.000
_cell.length_c   1.000
_cell.angle_alpha   90.00
_cell.angle_beta   90.00
_cell.angle_gamma   90.00
#
_symmetry.space_group_name_H-M   'P 1'
#
loop_
_entity.id
_entity.type
_entity.pdbx_description
1 polymer ?
#
loop_
_entity_poly.entity_id
_entity_poly.type
_entity_poly.pdbx_seq_one_letter_code
_entity_poly.pdbx_strand_id
1 'polypeptide(L)'
;MTVDPAGPPCRCGSHGCLEQYIGRHSLLHAAGLPPRASVHTLLGRVESGDPTAVQAVEAAGHALGSVLSGVVNLLDLPTLVLGGDLAVIGEHLRAPIAEEMRHRLLSDPLAAPEVVLAPMGPALSATGAAYEALDRVILDPARWLRGEDDPQRPGEDGQPDGDDADADADVPYGDGDDAEVVEHADADVADDRAEPGADGSEDAGTPTDRGPATAPSVWR
;
A
#
# COMPACT_ATOMS: atom_id res chain seq x y z
N MET A 1 -10.19 -7.47 1.95
CA MET A 1 -9.94 -8.91 1.67
C MET A 1 -9.15 -9.54 2.80
N THR A 2 -9.41 -10.80 3.09
CA THR A 2 -8.70 -11.59 4.12
C THR A 2 -7.49 -12.28 3.50
N VAL A 3 -6.32 -12.08 4.10
CA VAL A 3 -5.06 -12.76 3.76
C VAL A 3 -4.97 -14.08 4.51
N ASP A 4 -5.27 -14.06 5.81
CA ASP A 4 -5.24 -15.22 6.69
C ASP A 4 -6.47 -15.20 7.63
N PRO A 5 -7.42 -16.15 7.49
CA PRO A 5 -8.57 -16.25 8.39
C PRO A 5 -8.20 -16.45 9.87
N ALA A 6 -7.02 -16.99 10.16
CA ALA A 6 -6.48 -17.16 11.51
C ALA A 6 -5.60 -15.98 11.96
N GLY A 7 -5.50 -14.93 11.15
CA GLY A 7 -4.65 -13.76 11.41
C GLY A 7 -5.19 -12.83 12.50
N PRO A 8 -4.49 -11.69 12.73
CA PRO A 8 -4.83 -10.74 13.78
C PRO A 8 -6.23 -10.11 13.60
N PRO A 9 -6.89 -9.68 14.69
CA PRO A 9 -8.19 -9.03 14.61
C PRO A 9 -8.08 -7.68 13.87
N CYS A 10 -9.07 -7.37 13.04
CA CYS A 10 -9.13 -6.14 12.27
C CYS A 10 -10.23 -5.21 12.81
N ARG A 11 -10.04 -3.89 12.65
CA ARG A 11 -11.03 -2.87 13.05
C ARG A 11 -12.37 -3.00 12.33
N CYS A 12 -12.41 -3.65 11.16
CA CYS A 12 -13.65 -3.94 10.45
C CYS A 12 -14.46 -5.10 11.07
N GLY A 13 -13.98 -5.74 12.14
CA GLY A 13 -14.62 -6.88 12.83
C GLY A 13 -14.23 -8.26 12.31
N SER A 14 -13.46 -8.35 11.22
CA SER A 14 -12.93 -9.60 10.67
C SER A 14 -11.52 -9.94 11.21
N HIS A 15 -10.91 -11.00 10.70
CA HIS A 15 -9.56 -11.46 11.06
C HIS A 15 -8.65 -11.54 9.83
N GLY A 16 -7.37 -11.22 10.05
CA GLY A 16 -6.29 -11.22 9.06
C GLY A 16 -6.63 -10.52 7.76
N CYS A 17 -7.32 -9.38 7.84
CA CYS A 17 -7.50 -8.47 6.71
C CYS A 17 -6.14 -7.99 6.19
N LEU A 18 -6.05 -7.70 4.90
CA LEU A 18 -4.84 -7.17 4.26
C LEU A 18 -4.28 -5.93 4.99
N GLU A 19 -5.15 -5.04 5.47
CA GLU A 19 -4.79 -3.86 6.28
C GLU A 19 -3.91 -4.21 7.49
N GLN A 20 -4.07 -5.41 8.08
CA GLN A 20 -3.27 -5.84 9.21
C GLN A 20 -1.82 -6.18 8.86
N TYR A 21 -1.47 -6.24 7.58
CA TYR A 21 -0.13 -6.56 7.09
C TYR A 21 0.51 -5.37 6.38
N ILE A 22 -0.29 -4.62 5.59
CA ILE A 22 0.23 -3.52 4.75
C ILE A 22 -0.16 -2.14 5.27
N GLY A 23 -1.09 -2.06 6.23
CA GLY A 23 -1.52 -0.79 6.81
C GLY A 23 -0.36 -0.13 7.53
N ARG A 24 -0.23 1.20 7.41
CA ARG A 24 0.89 1.97 7.98
C ARG A 24 1.20 1.57 9.42
N HIS A 25 0.19 1.53 10.28
CA HIS A 25 0.37 1.17 11.68
C HIS A 25 0.91 -0.26 11.87
N SER A 26 0.34 -1.22 11.16
CA SER A 26 0.77 -2.63 11.22
C SER A 26 2.18 -2.82 10.70
N LEU A 27 2.52 -2.16 9.61
CA LEU A 27 3.83 -2.22 8.99
C LEU A 27 4.91 -1.62 9.90
N LEU A 28 4.68 -0.43 10.46
CA LEU A 28 5.59 0.20 11.41
C LEU A 28 5.75 -0.65 12.67
N HIS A 29 4.66 -1.20 13.20
CA HIS A 29 4.69 -2.08 14.36
C HIS A 29 5.52 -3.35 14.09
N ALA A 30 5.31 -4.00 12.94
CA ALA A 30 6.07 -5.19 12.54
C ALA A 30 7.57 -4.90 12.39
N ALA A 31 7.93 -3.69 11.96
CA ALA A 31 9.32 -3.23 11.88
C ALA A 31 9.92 -2.74 13.22
N GLY A 32 9.19 -2.85 14.33
CA GLY A 32 9.64 -2.37 15.65
C GLY A 32 9.77 -0.85 15.73
N LEU A 33 8.96 -0.11 14.96
CA LEU A 33 8.94 1.35 14.96
C LEU A 33 7.75 1.90 15.77
N PRO A 34 7.88 3.12 16.32
CA PRO A 34 6.77 3.80 16.97
C PRO A 34 5.58 4.00 16.02
N PRO A 35 4.32 3.99 16.53
CA PRO A 35 3.11 4.14 15.71
C PRO A 35 3.05 5.39 14.83
N ARG A 36 3.70 6.47 15.29
CA ARG A 36 3.75 7.76 14.59
C ARG A 36 5.01 7.97 13.75
N ALA A 37 5.87 6.96 13.64
CA ALA A 37 7.05 7.06 12.78
C ALA A 37 6.64 7.30 11.31
N SER A 38 7.55 7.91 10.56
CA SER A 38 7.40 8.07 9.12
C SER A 38 7.75 6.77 8.41
N VAL A 39 7.08 6.48 7.29
CA VAL A 39 7.44 5.35 6.42
C VAL A 39 8.82 5.56 5.78
N HIS A 40 9.30 6.80 5.68
CA HIS A 40 10.70 7.08 5.33
C HIS A 40 11.70 6.55 6.36
N THR A 41 11.34 6.56 7.65
CA THR A 41 12.18 5.95 8.70
C THR A 41 12.24 4.43 8.54
N LEU A 42 11.12 3.81 8.15
CA LEU A 42 11.09 2.39 7.80
C LEU A 42 11.99 2.11 6.59
N LEU A 43 11.85 2.88 5.52
CA LEU A 43 12.68 2.73 4.32
C LEU A 43 14.17 2.80 4.65
N GLY A 44 14.60 3.80 5.42
CA GLY A 44 16.00 3.92 5.83
C GLY A 44 16.52 2.70 6.61
N ARG A 45 15.67 2.04 7.42
CA ARG A 45 16.04 0.79 8.10
C ARG A 45 16.15 -0.40 7.16
N VAL A 46 15.25 -0.48 6.18
CA VAL A 46 15.29 -1.52 5.14
C VAL A 46 16.57 -1.39 4.31
N GLU A 47 16.89 -0.17 3.88
CA GLU A 47 18.10 0.14 3.12
C GLU A 47 19.38 -0.09 3.93
N SER A 48 19.34 0.10 5.26
CA SER A 48 20.47 -0.26 6.13
C SER A 48 20.58 -1.77 6.43
N GLY A 49 19.65 -2.59 5.91
CA GLY A 49 19.65 -4.04 6.12
C GLY A 49 19.20 -4.47 7.51
N ASP A 50 18.40 -3.67 8.23
CA ASP A 50 17.81 -4.06 9.51
C ASP A 50 16.93 -5.31 9.29
N PRO A 51 17.25 -6.47 9.91
CA PRO A 51 16.54 -7.71 9.64
C PRO A 51 15.04 -7.64 9.99
N THR A 52 14.66 -6.86 11.00
CA THR A 52 13.26 -6.73 11.43
C THR A 52 12.47 -5.91 10.41
N ALA A 53 13.06 -4.82 9.93
CA ALA A 53 12.42 -3.96 8.92
C ALA A 53 12.29 -4.68 7.57
N VAL A 54 13.34 -5.37 7.14
CA VAL A 54 13.33 -6.17 5.90
C VAL A 54 12.25 -7.25 5.98
N GLN A 55 12.21 -8.04 7.05
CA GLN A 55 11.18 -9.08 7.22
C GLN A 55 9.75 -8.49 7.23
N ALA A 56 9.55 -7.32 7.84
CA ALA A 56 8.24 -6.67 7.86
C ALA A 56 7.77 -6.29 6.44
N VAL A 57 8.67 -5.71 5.63
CA VAL A 57 8.35 -5.31 4.24
C VAL A 57 8.19 -6.54 3.33
N GLU A 58 9.01 -7.57 3.49
CA GLU A 58 8.85 -8.83 2.76
C GLU A 58 7.51 -9.48 3.07
N ALA A 59 7.14 -9.61 4.35
CA ALA A 59 5.86 -10.16 4.76
C ALA A 59 4.67 -9.35 4.22
N ALA A 60 4.78 -8.02 4.20
CA ALA A 60 3.78 -7.14 3.62
C ALA A 60 3.63 -7.36 2.10
N GLY A 61 4.75 -7.50 1.39
CA GLY A 61 4.75 -7.78 -0.05
C GLY A 61 4.16 -9.16 -0.39
N HIS A 62 4.45 -10.19 0.41
CA HIS A 62 3.80 -11.51 0.29
C HIS A 62 2.29 -11.44 0.55
N ALA A 63 1.86 -10.74 1.60
CA ALA A 63 0.44 -10.55 1.89
C ALA A 63 -0.28 -9.83 0.74
N LEU A 64 0.35 -8.77 0.20
CA LEU A 64 -0.18 -8.01 -0.92
C LEU A 64 -0.25 -8.84 -2.21
N GLY A 65 0.83 -9.53 -2.57
CA GLY A 65 0.89 -10.40 -3.76
C GLY A 65 -0.14 -11.53 -3.71
N SER A 66 -0.35 -12.14 -2.54
CA SER A 66 -1.39 -13.16 -2.33
C SER A 66 -2.79 -12.66 -2.69
N VAL A 67 -3.15 -11.46 -2.21
CA VAL A 67 -4.46 -10.85 -2.49
C VAL A 67 -4.57 -10.38 -3.93
N LEU A 68 -3.55 -9.67 -4.43
CA LEU A 68 -3.55 -9.13 -5.80
C LEU A 68 -3.60 -10.22 -6.86
N SER A 69 -3.00 -11.39 -6.62
CA SER A 69 -3.11 -12.53 -7.53
C SER A 69 -4.56 -12.95 -7.76
N GLY A 70 -5.39 -12.94 -6.71
CA GLY A 70 -6.81 -13.23 -6.83
C GLY A 70 -7.56 -12.18 -7.66
N VAL A 71 -7.22 -10.90 -7.47
CA VAL A 71 -7.81 -9.79 -8.23
C VAL A 71 -7.43 -9.88 -9.71
N VAL A 72 -6.16 -10.12 -10.01
CA VAL A 72 -5.64 -10.24 -11.38
C VAL A 72 -6.26 -11.44 -12.09
N ASN A 73 -6.35 -12.60 -11.44
CA ASN A 73 -7.02 -13.77 -12.01
C ASN A 73 -8.50 -13.52 -12.36
N LEU A 74 -9.18 -12.61 -11.65
CA LEU A 74 -10.59 -12.29 -11.88
C LEU A 74 -10.78 -11.20 -12.94
N LEU A 75 -9.91 -10.20 -12.96
CA LEU A 75 -10.10 -8.97 -13.72
C LEU A 75 -9.15 -8.80 -14.91
N ASP A 76 -8.13 -9.66 -15.04
CA ASP A 76 -7.10 -9.60 -16.09
C ASP A 76 -6.44 -8.22 -16.20
N LEU A 77 -5.97 -7.70 -15.05
CA LEU A 77 -5.37 -6.38 -14.97
C LEU A 77 -3.92 -6.41 -15.49
N PRO A 78 -3.52 -5.52 -16.42
CA PRO A 78 -2.15 -5.50 -16.94
C PRO A 78 -1.18 -4.67 -16.07
N THR A 79 -1.70 -3.80 -15.21
CA THR A 79 -0.88 -2.86 -14.42
C THR A 79 -1.46 -2.69 -13.02
N LEU A 80 -0.58 -2.64 -12.03
CA LEU A 80 -0.90 -2.45 -10.62
C LEU A 80 -0.14 -1.23 -10.11
N VAL A 81 -0.86 -0.16 -9.77
CA VAL A 81 -0.24 1.08 -9.28
C VAL A 81 -0.26 1.12 -7.76
N LEU A 82 0.92 1.21 -7.13
CA LEU A 82 1.08 1.37 -5.69
C LEU A 82 1.21 2.85 -5.34
N GLY A 83 0.31 3.36 -4.51
CA GLY A 83 0.28 4.76 -4.07
C GLY A 83 0.54 4.93 -2.58
N GLY A 84 0.68 6.20 -2.16
CA GLY A 84 0.86 6.57 -0.76
C GLY A 84 2.10 5.96 -0.12
N ASP A 85 1.98 5.51 1.12
CA ASP A 85 3.07 4.90 1.89
C ASP A 85 3.68 3.66 1.19
N LEU A 86 2.89 2.91 0.42
CA LEU A 86 3.40 1.76 -0.32
C LEU A 86 4.28 2.16 -1.50
N ALA A 87 4.08 3.35 -2.08
CA ALA A 87 4.96 3.87 -3.11
C ALA A 87 6.36 4.16 -2.55
N VAL A 88 6.45 4.63 -1.30
CA VAL A 88 7.71 4.96 -0.62
C VAL A 88 8.62 3.72 -0.50
N ILE A 89 8.05 2.59 -0.07
CA ILE A 89 8.79 1.32 0.09
C ILE A 89 8.64 0.38 -1.12
N GLY A 90 8.02 0.87 -2.20
CA GLY A 90 7.49 0.04 -3.27
C GLY A 90 8.55 -0.78 -3.99
N GLU A 91 9.78 -0.26 -4.08
CA GLU A 91 10.88 -0.98 -4.71
C GLU A 91 11.20 -2.31 -3.99
N HIS A 92 11.08 -2.33 -2.66
CA HIS A 92 11.27 -3.52 -1.85
C HIS A 92 10.05 -4.46 -1.84
N LEU A 93 8.88 -3.98 -2.26
CA LEU A 93 7.66 -4.78 -2.35
C LEU A 93 7.55 -5.55 -3.68
N ARG A 94 8.19 -5.05 -4.75
CA ARG A 94 8.09 -5.64 -6.10
C ARG A 94 8.44 -7.13 -6.12
N ALA A 95 9.59 -7.49 -5.55
CA ALA A 95 10.07 -8.87 -5.59
C ALA A 95 9.16 -9.84 -4.80
N PRO A 96 8.77 -9.57 -3.54
CA PRO A 96 7.81 -10.41 -2.82
C PRO A 96 6.44 -10.50 -3.49
N ILE A 97 5.93 -9.40 -4.08
CA ILE A 97 4.67 -9.42 -4.83
C ILE A 97 4.77 -10.34 -6.04
N ALA A 98 5.84 -10.18 -6.83
CA ALA A 98 6.09 -11.00 -8.01
C ALA A 98 6.23 -12.47 -7.63
N GLU A 99 6.91 -12.78 -6.53
CA GLU A 99 7.05 -14.14 -6.01
C GLU A 99 5.69 -14.80 -5.79
N GLU A 100 4.77 -14.15 -5.07
CA GLU A 100 3.43 -14.69 -4.85
C GLU A 100 2.64 -14.85 -6.16
N MET A 101 2.74 -13.88 -7.06
CA MET A 101 2.06 -13.93 -8.35
C MET A 101 2.51 -15.11 -9.19
N ARG A 102 3.81 -15.42 -9.23
CA ARG A 102 4.32 -16.59 -9.95
C ARG A 102 3.69 -17.91 -9.48
N HIS A 103 3.31 -18.00 -8.21
CA HIS A 103 2.72 -19.23 -7.64
C HIS A 103 1.20 -19.29 -7.80
N ARG A 104 0.53 -18.14 -8.01
CA ARG A 104 -0.93 -18.02 -7.87
C ARG A 104 -1.67 -17.61 -9.13
N LEU A 105 -0.97 -17.00 -10.10
CA LEU A 105 -1.61 -16.63 -11.37
C LEU A 105 -1.91 -17.87 -12.19
N LEU A 106 -3.09 -17.88 -12.83
CA LEU A 106 -3.51 -18.95 -13.75
C LEU A 106 -2.90 -18.77 -15.15
N SER A 107 -2.61 -17.53 -15.51
CA SER A 107 -1.96 -17.12 -16.75
C SER A 107 -0.45 -17.38 -16.71
N ASP A 108 0.21 -17.29 -17.87
CA ASP A 108 1.66 -17.40 -17.96
C ASP A 108 2.34 -16.41 -16.98
N PRO A 109 3.26 -16.84 -16.09
CA PRO A 109 4.03 -15.95 -15.23
C PRO A 109 4.77 -14.83 -15.98
N LEU A 110 5.10 -15.02 -17.26
CA LEU A 110 5.68 -14.00 -18.13
C LEU A 110 4.69 -12.88 -18.50
N ALA A 111 3.39 -13.09 -18.27
CA ALA A 111 2.31 -12.13 -18.46
C ALA A 111 1.82 -11.52 -17.13
N ALA A 112 2.61 -11.64 -16.05
CA ALA A 112 2.28 -10.99 -14.78
C ALA A 112 2.17 -9.46 -14.96
N PRO A 113 1.24 -8.81 -14.25
CA PRO A 113 1.06 -7.36 -14.36
C PRO A 113 2.29 -6.58 -13.96
N GLU A 114 2.50 -5.45 -14.63
CA GLU A 114 3.51 -4.50 -14.23
C GLU A 114 3.10 -3.82 -12.93
N VAL A 115 3.94 -3.90 -11.90
CA VAL A 115 3.78 -3.10 -10.68
C VAL A 115 4.42 -1.73 -10.94
N VAL A 116 3.69 -0.63 -10.75
CA VAL A 116 4.17 0.73 -10.95
C VAL A 116 4.03 1.50 -9.66
N LEU A 117 4.99 2.37 -9.32
CA LEU A 117 4.90 3.23 -8.14
C LEU A 117 4.34 4.57 -8.57
N ALA A 118 3.27 5.01 -7.91
CA ALA A 118 2.70 6.32 -8.16
C ALA A 118 3.72 7.41 -7.79
N PRO A 119 3.83 8.48 -8.57
CA PRO A 119 4.66 9.61 -8.20
C PRO A 119 4.16 10.20 -6.88
N MET A 120 5.11 10.58 -6.02
CA MET A 120 4.77 11.33 -4.81
C MET A 120 4.66 12.81 -5.14
N GLY A 121 3.68 13.47 -4.55
CA GLY A 121 3.46 14.90 -4.73
C GLY A 121 2.64 15.48 -3.59
N PRO A 122 2.72 16.80 -3.37
CA PRO A 122 1.84 17.47 -2.44
C PRO A 122 0.39 17.31 -2.92
N ALA A 123 -0.53 17.14 -1.96
CA ALA A 123 -1.97 17.20 -2.19
C ALA A 123 -2.52 16.17 -3.22
N LEU A 124 -1.90 15.00 -3.40
CA LEU A 124 -2.41 13.96 -4.33
C LEU A 124 -3.87 13.61 -4.07
N SER A 125 -4.25 13.38 -2.80
CA SER A 125 -5.64 13.08 -2.44
C SER A 125 -6.58 14.24 -2.73
N ALA A 126 -6.17 15.48 -2.42
CA ALA A 126 -6.98 16.66 -2.71
C ALA A 126 -7.09 16.93 -4.23
N THR A 127 -6.03 16.61 -4.99
CA THR A 127 -6.03 16.68 -6.45
C THR A 127 -7.01 15.66 -7.03
N GLY A 128 -7.03 14.43 -6.52
CA GLY A 128 -8.02 13.42 -6.89
C GLY A 128 -9.45 13.89 -6.59
N ALA A 129 -9.68 14.46 -5.41
CA ALA A 129 -10.99 15.02 -5.04
C ALA A 129 -11.41 16.19 -5.96
N ALA A 130 -10.47 17.06 -6.32
CA ALA A 130 -10.73 18.14 -7.28
C ALA A 130 -11.05 17.60 -8.68
N TYR A 131 -10.37 16.54 -9.12
CA TYR A 131 -10.69 15.88 -10.39
C TYR A 131 -12.06 15.21 -10.37
N GLU A 132 -12.46 14.58 -9.26
CA GLU A 132 -13.81 14.02 -9.12
C GLU A 132 -14.88 15.11 -9.27
N ALA A 133 -14.71 16.25 -8.59
CA ALA A 133 -15.63 17.38 -8.72
C ALA A 133 -15.67 17.94 -10.16
N LEU A 134 -14.51 17.99 -10.82
CA LEU A 134 -14.39 18.43 -12.20
C LEU A 134 -15.02 17.42 -13.19
N ASP A 135 -14.92 16.12 -12.93
CA ASP A 135 -15.40 15.06 -13.81
C ASP A 135 -16.92 15.16 -14.01
N ARG A 136 -17.65 15.52 -12.94
CA ARG A 136 -19.10 15.82 -13.01
C ARG A 136 -19.43 16.88 -14.06
N VAL A 137 -18.61 17.94 -14.13
CA VAL A 137 -18.77 19.04 -15.10
C VAL A 137 -18.36 18.61 -16.50
N ILE A 138 -17.31 17.78 -16.63
CA ILE A 138 -16.83 17.30 -17.92
C ILE A 138 -17.85 16.34 -18.55
N LEU A 139 -18.44 15.45 -17.75
CA LEU A 139 -19.37 14.43 -18.21
C LEU A 139 -20.78 14.98 -18.52
N ASP A 140 -21.23 16.00 -17.78
CA ASP A 140 -22.48 16.72 -18.08
C ASP A 140 -22.32 18.25 -17.90
N PRO A 141 -21.71 18.94 -18.88
CA PRO A 141 -21.52 20.38 -18.79
C PRO A 141 -22.85 21.16 -18.87
N ALA A 142 -23.90 20.54 -19.41
CA ALA A 142 -25.19 21.21 -19.58
C ALA A 142 -25.91 21.36 -18.23
N ARG A 143 -25.81 20.36 -17.34
CA ARG A 143 -26.31 20.42 -15.96
C ARG A 143 -25.66 21.56 -15.16
N TRP A 144 -24.35 21.68 -15.26
CA TRP A 144 -23.61 22.77 -14.63
C TRP A 144 -24.02 24.15 -15.18
N LEU A 145 -24.15 24.29 -16.52
CA LEU A 145 -24.59 25.52 -17.16
C LEU A 145 -26.03 25.94 -16.80
N ARG A 146 -26.91 24.96 -16.53
CA ARG A 146 -28.27 25.22 -16.03
C ARG A 146 -28.30 25.59 -14.55
N GLY A 147 -27.16 25.57 -13.87
CA GLY A 147 -27.02 25.89 -12.44
C GLY A 147 -27.67 24.84 -11.54
N GLU A 148 -27.72 23.59 -11.98
CA GLU A 148 -28.31 22.47 -11.22
C GLU A 148 -27.35 21.97 -10.13
N ASP A 149 -26.05 22.25 -10.27
CA ASP A 149 -25.01 21.91 -9.30
C ASP A 149 -24.51 23.13 -8.48
N ASP A 150 -25.23 24.27 -8.52
CA ASP A 150 -24.88 25.46 -7.74
C ASP A 150 -25.28 25.27 -6.25
N PRO A 151 -24.32 25.12 -5.32
CA PRO A 151 -24.61 24.90 -3.90
C PRO A 151 -25.26 26.12 -3.23
N GLN A 152 -25.27 27.29 -3.89
CA GLN A 152 -25.88 28.52 -3.37
C GLN A 152 -27.24 28.82 -4.00
N ARG A 153 -27.73 27.99 -4.93
CA ARG A 153 -29.02 28.21 -5.56
C ARG A 153 -30.13 27.94 -4.52
N PRO A 154 -31.00 28.91 -4.23
CA PRO A 154 -32.17 28.66 -3.40
C PRO A 154 -33.01 27.59 -4.10
N GLY A 155 -33.30 26.48 -3.40
CA GLY A 155 -34.08 25.39 -3.95
C GLY A 155 -35.46 25.87 -4.38
N GLU A 156 -35.64 26.07 -5.68
CA GLU A 156 -36.96 26.19 -6.28
C GLU A 156 -37.47 24.78 -6.52
N ASP A 157 -38.52 24.47 -5.76
CA ASP A 157 -39.53 23.46 -6.04
C ASP A 157 -39.11 22.00 -5.77
N GLY A 158 -39.54 21.51 -4.60
CA GLY A 158 -39.42 20.13 -4.22
C GLY A 158 -40.17 19.20 -5.18
N GLN A 159 -39.42 18.36 -5.86
CA GLN A 159 -39.80 16.99 -6.20
C GLN A 159 -38.49 16.21 -6.43
N PRO A 160 -38.18 15.17 -5.64
CA PRO A 160 -36.99 14.35 -5.88
C PRO A 160 -37.21 13.52 -7.14
N ASP A 161 -36.36 13.71 -8.15
CA ASP A 161 -36.21 12.74 -9.24
C ASP A 161 -35.62 11.46 -8.65
N GLY A 162 -36.40 10.38 -8.74
CA GLY A 162 -36.21 9.14 -8.02
C GLY A 162 -35.16 8.18 -8.59
N ASP A 163 -34.06 8.69 -9.17
CA ASP A 163 -33.05 7.84 -9.81
C ASP A 163 -31.69 7.77 -9.06
N ASP A 164 -31.47 8.56 -8.00
CA ASP A 164 -30.18 8.58 -7.27
C ASP A 164 -30.18 7.78 -5.95
N ALA A 165 -31.19 6.95 -5.70
CA ALA A 165 -31.24 6.11 -4.50
C ALA A 165 -30.38 4.86 -4.65
N ASP A 166 -29.05 4.98 -4.78
CA ASP A 166 -28.07 3.91 -4.50
C ASP A 166 -26.60 4.41 -4.60
N ALA A 167 -26.23 5.45 -3.86
CA ALA A 167 -24.84 5.65 -3.42
C ALA A 167 -24.83 6.58 -2.21
N ASP A 168 -23.88 6.38 -1.30
CA ASP A 168 -23.66 7.16 -0.09
C ASP A 168 -24.55 6.80 1.12
N ALA A 169 -24.46 5.54 1.53
CA ALA A 169 -24.56 5.22 2.95
C ALA A 169 -23.19 5.46 3.62
N ASP A 170 -23.11 6.54 4.37
CA ASP A 170 -22.22 6.84 5.50
C ASP A 170 -21.12 5.80 5.80
N VAL A 171 -19.91 6.03 5.29
CA VAL A 171 -18.68 5.49 5.90
C VAL A 171 -18.04 6.62 6.69
N PRO A 172 -17.99 6.55 8.04
CA PRO A 172 -17.34 7.58 8.83
C PRO A 172 -15.84 7.54 8.54
N TYR A 173 -15.36 8.54 7.79
CA TYR A 173 -13.95 8.82 7.62
C TYR A 173 -13.42 9.25 8.99
N GLY A 174 -12.68 8.35 9.65
CA GLY A 174 -12.07 8.64 10.95
C GLY A 174 -11.07 9.78 10.80
N ASP A 175 -11.17 10.75 11.72
CA ASP A 175 -10.36 11.95 11.81
C ASP A 175 -8.88 11.68 11.50
N GLY A 176 -8.40 12.25 10.40
CA GLY A 176 -6.99 12.34 10.08
C GLY A 176 -6.32 13.29 11.05
N ASP A 177 -5.42 12.75 11.86
CA ASP A 177 -4.44 13.48 12.68
C ASP A 177 -3.89 14.70 11.91
N ASP A 178 -4.02 15.87 12.52
CA ASP A 178 -3.37 17.12 12.13
C ASP A 178 -1.84 16.89 12.06
N ALA A 179 -1.33 16.64 10.85
CA ALA A 179 0.10 16.71 10.60
C ALA A 179 0.48 18.18 10.43
N GLU A 180 0.92 18.81 11.52
CA GLU A 180 1.66 20.07 11.47
C GLU A 180 2.79 19.96 10.44
N VAL A 181 2.79 20.91 9.50
CA VAL A 181 3.88 21.14 8.56
C VAL A 181 5.11 21.58 9.36
N VAL A 182 6.03 20.66 9.61
CA VAL A 182 7.36 21.02 10.11
C VAL A 182 8.25 21.32 8.91
N GLU A 183 8.57 22.59 8.70
CA GLU A 183 9.64 23.03 7.80
C GLU A 183 10.95 22.33 8.19
N HIS A 184 11.51 21.53 7.28
CA HIS A 184 12.89 21.07 7.40
C HIS A 184 13.82 22.14 6.85
N ALA A 185 14.59 22.73 7.76
CA ALA A 185 15.75 23.54 7.44
C ALA A 185 16.86 22.66 6.84
N ASP A 186 17.42 23.12 5.73
CA ASP A 186 18.59 22.56 5.09
C ASP A 186 19.78 22.48 6.06
N ALA A 187 20.39 21.30 6.16
CA ALA A 187 21.67 21.13 6.82
C ALA A 187 22.67 20.54 5.81
N ASP A 188 23.71 21.34 5.57
CA ASP A 188 24.84 21.08 4.69
C ASP A 188 25.50 19.71 4.95
N VAL A 189 25.62 18.90 3.90
CA VAL A 189 26.43 17.68 3.91
C VAL A 189 27.88 18.06 3.69
N ALA A 190 28.68 18.00 4.76
CA ALA A 190 30.13 18.00 4.68
C ALA A 190 30.63 16.61 4.24
N ASP A 191 31.41 16.60 3.16
CA ASP A 191 32.18 15.46 2.63
C ASP A 191 33.33 15.14 3.58
N ASP A 192 33.28 14.00 4.26
CA ASP A 192 34.44 13.44 4.98
C ASP A 192 34.66 12.00 4.55
N ARG A 193 35.60 11.84 3.60
CA ARG A 193 36.16 10.55 3.17
C ARG A 193 37.02 9.98 4.30
N ALA A 194 36.59 8.86 4.86
CA ALA A 194 37.45 7.97 5.64
C ALA A 194 37.42 6.55 5.05
N GLU A 195 38.56 6.15 4.48
CA GLU A 195 38.89 4.77 4.09
C GLU A 195 39.09 3.91 5.36
N PRO A 196 38.67 2.63 5.36
CA PRO A 196 39.30 1.63 6.21
C PRO A 196 39.98 0.54 5.39
N GLY A 197 41.26 0.35 5.72
CA GLY A 197 42.11 -0.71 5.22
C GLY A 197 41.76 -2.10 5.76
N ALA A 198 42.29 -3.07 5.03
CA ALA A 198 42.28 -4.51 5.23
C ALA A 198 42.55 -5.00 6.66
N ASP A 199 41.75 -5.96 7.12
CA ASP A 199 42.21 -7.33 7.38
C ASP A 199 41.02 -8.31 7.40
N GLY A 200 41.25 -9.55 6.96
CA GLY A 200 40.20 -10.55 6.79
C GLY A 200 40.81 -11.86 6.31
N SER A 201 41.40 -12.61 7.24
CA SER A 201 41.83 -13.99 7.04
C SER A 201 40.60 -14.91 7.08
N GLU A 202 40.39 -15.59 5.97
CA GLU A 202 39.42 -16.67 5.78
C GLU A 202 39.86 -17.93 6.56
N ASP A 203 38.95 -18.54 7.32
CA ASP A 203 39.09 -19.94 7.69
C ASP A 203 37.72 -20.64 7.63
N ALA A 204 37.76 -21.86 7.12
CA ALA A 204 36.68 -22.56 6.44
C ALA A 204 35.73 -23.34 7.37
N GLY A 205 34.48 -23.54 6.91
CA GLY A 205 33.56 -24.54 7.48
C GLY A 205 32.15 -24.52 6.88
N THR A 206 31.91 -25.31 5.83
CA THR A 206 30.58 -25.62 5.27
C THR A 206 30.01 -26.93 5.89
N PRO A 207 28.76 -27.35 5.62
CA PRO A 207 27.67 -27.35 6.58
C PRO A 207 27.16 -28.78 6.89
N THR A 208 26.34 -28.95 7.94
CA THR A 208 25.58 -30.20 8.13
C THR A 208 24.08 -29.97 7.96
N ASP A 209 23.63 -30.57 6.87
CA ASP A 209 22.30 -31.00 6.45
C ASP A 209 21.37 -31.46 7.61
N ARG A 210 20.17 -30.87 7.66
CA ARG A 210 18.96 -31.52 8.19
C ARG A 210 17.77 -31.19 7.28
N GLY A 211 17.35 -32.19 6.53
CA GLY A 211 16.16 -32.19 5.69
C GLY A 211 14.82 -31.99 6.43
N PRO A 212 13.72 -31.94 5.66
CA PRO A 212 12.48 -31.25 6.04
C PRO A 212 11.56 -32.06 6.96
N ALA A 213 10.90 -31.34 7.88
CA ALA A 213 9.79 -31.84 8.68
C ALA A 213 8.51 -31.87 7.82
N THR A 214 7.92 -33.05 7.73
CA THR A 214 6.63 -33.34 7.08
C THR A 214 5.46 -32.70 7.84
N ALA A 215 4.60 -31.95 7.14
CA ALA A 215 3.29 -31.54 7.63
C ALA A 215 2.19 -32.51 7.14
N PRO A 216 1.20 -32.89 7.97
CA PRO A 216 0.11 -33.77 7.54
C PRO A 216 -0.97 -33.00 6.74
N SER A 217 -1.30 -33.56 5.59
CA SER A 217 -2.43 -33.20 4.72
C SER A 217 -3.77 -33.56 5.37
N VAL A 218 -4.66 -32.58 5.55
CA VAL A 218 -6.07 -32.84 5.93
C VAL A 218 -7.00 -31.85 5.23
N TRP A 219 -7.39 -32.16 3.99
CA TRP A 219 -8.67 -31.70 3.41
C TRP A 219 -9.17 -32.80 2.46
N ARG A 220 -10.26 -33.46 2.88
CA ARG A 220 -11.18 -34.25 2.05
C ARG A 220 -12.49 -33.48 1.99
#